data_AF-A0AAN8ILN5-F1
#
_entry.id   AF-A0AAN8ILN5-F1
#
_cell.length_a   1.000
_cell.length_b   1.000
_cell.length_c   1.000
_cell.angle_alpha   90.00
_cell.angle_beta   90.00
_cell.angle_gamma   90.00
#
_symmetry.space_group_name_H-M   'P 1'
#
loop_
_entity.id
_entity.type
_entity.pdbx_description
1 polymer ?
#
loop_
_entity_poly.entity_id
_entity_poly.type
_entity_poly.pdbx_seq_one_letter_code
_entity_poly.pdbx_strand_id
1 'polypeptide(L)'
;MLHFGNAACGLDGCSQWFLRVKHYDTLTPGNNEPYCQALITYLRCLNETTLACRGNLQFYTNLFAMRKQFREFGCASYKQREERSR
;
A
#
# COMPACT_ATOMS: atom_id res chain seq x y z
N MET A 1 -10.51 -19.71 -27.94
CA MET A 1 -9.97 -20.20 -26.65
C MET A 1 -9.84 -19.01 -25.72
N LEU A 2 -10.54 -19.04 -24.59
CA LEU A 2 -10.54 -17.98 -23.58
C LEU A 2 -9.24 -18.07 -22.78
N HIS A 3 -8.28 -17.16 -23.03
CA HIS A 3 -7.18 -16.93 -22.09
C HIS A 3 -7.71 -16.05 -20.95
N PHE A 4 -8.23 -16.65 -19.89
CA PHE A 4 -8.30 -16.00 -18.58
C PHE A 4 -6.85 -15.86 -18.08
N GLY A 5 -6.18 -14.80 -18.53
CA GLY A 5 -4.81 -14.48 -18.16
C GLY A 5 -4.76 -14.23 -16.66
N ASN A 6 -4.09 -15.12 -15.94
CA ASN A 6 -3.79 -14.95 -14.54
C ASN A 6 -2.98 -13.64 -14.41
N ALA A 7 -3.60 -12.56 -13.94
CA ALA A 7 -2.89 -11.31 -13.71
C ALA A 7 -1.68 -11.63 -12.82
N ALA A 8 -0.47 -11.25 -13.26
CA ALA A 8 0.72 -11.46 -12.46
C ALA A 8 0.62 -10.65 -11.16
N CYS A 9 1.21 -11.16 -10.07
CA CYS A 9 1.25 -10.44 -8.80
C CYS A 9 1.88 -9.06 -8.97
N GLY A 10 1.12 -7.99 -8.68
CA GLY A 10 1.52 -6.60 -8.84
C GLY A 10 2.40 -6.04 -7.70
N LEU A 11 2.97 -6.90 -6.85
CA LEU A 11 3.76 -6.48 -5.68
C LEU A 11 4.89 -5.53 -6.07
N ASP A 12 5.67 -5.86 -7.10
CA ASP A 12 6.83 -5.07 -7.53
C ASP A 12 6.41 -3.65 -7.94
N GLY A 13 5.30 -3.52 -8.67
CA GLY A 13 4.75 -2.22 -9.06
C GLY A 13 4.36 -1.37 -7.85
N CYS A 14 3.65 -1.97 -6.88
CA CYS A 14 3.28 -1.29 -5.65
C CYS A 14 4.52 -0.87 -4.84
N SER A 15 5.51 -1.77 -4.67
CA SER A 15 6.73 -1.51 -3.91
C SER A 15 7.61 -0.44 -4.56
N GLN A 16 7.78 -0.47 -5.89
CA GLN A 16 8.54 0.54 -6.60
C GLN A 16 7.91 1.93 -6.47
N TRP A 17 6.58 2.04 -6.56
CA TRP A 17 5.89 3.31 -6.32
C TRP A 17 6.16 3.82 -4.89
N PHE A 18 5.99 2.97 -3.88
CA PHE A 18 6.19 3.37 -2.48
C PHE A 18 7.64 3.79 -2.20
N LEU A 19 8.63 3.10 -2.78
CA LEU A 19 10.04 3.48 -2.70
C LEU A 19 10.31 4.82 -3.39
N ARG A 20 9.75 5.07 -4.56
CA ARG A 20 9.88 6.38 -5.23
C ARG A 20 9.33 7.51 -4.36
N VAL A 21 8.12 7.34 -3.82
CA VAL A 21 7.52 8.34 -2.91
C VAL A 21 8.42 8.59 -1.68
N LYS A 22 9.00 7.53 -1.11
CA LYS A 22 9.97 7.67 -0.01
C LYS A 22 11.26 8.41 -0.37
N HIS A 23 11.66 8.40 -1.64
CA HIS A 23 12.89 9.04 -2.11
C HIS A 23 12.67 10.48 -2.58
N TYR A 24 11.50 10.81 -3.15
CA TYR A 24 11.19 12.15 -3.64
C TYR A 24 10.68 13.09 -2.54
N ASP A 25 9.96 12.55 -1.55
CA ASP A 25 9.52 13.29 -0.39
C ASP A 25 10.32 12.85 0.83
N THR A 26 10.63 13.77 1.74
CA THR A 26 11.15 13.48 3.09
C THR A 26 10.08 12.75 3.90
N LEU A 27 9.75 11.52 3.50
CA LEU A 27 8.66 10.72 4.02
C LEU A 27 9.09 10.10 5.34
N THR A 28 9.09 10.91 6.39
CA THR A 28 9.46 10.49 7.74
C THR A 28 8.38 9.56 8.30
N PRO A 29 8.73 8.31 8.67
CA PRO A 29 7.78 7.41 9.31
C PRO A 29 7.20 8.02 10.59
N GLY A 30 5.88 8.03 10.72
CA GLY A 30 5.22 8.57 11.91
C GLY A 30 3.75 8.88 11.71
N ASN A 31 3.12 9.40 12.76
CA ASN A 31 1.77 9.96 12.72
C ASN A 31 1.81 11.35 12.07
N ASN A 32 1.94 11.38 10.74
CA ASN A 32 1.88 12.59 9.94
C ASN A 32 1.18 12.33 8.61
N GLU A 33 0.60 13.38 8.03
CA GLU A 33 -0.22 13.29 6.82
C GLU A 33 0.53 12.68 5.61
N PRO A 34 1.75 13.12 5.25
CA PRO A 34 2.45 12.56 4.09
C PRO A 34 2.68 11.04 4.21
N TYR A 35 3.20 10.59 5.35
CA TYR A 35 3.48 9.17 5.55
C TYR A 35 2.21 8.33 5.60
N CYS A 36 1.16 8.81 6.28
CA CYS A 36 -0.11 8.11 6.34
C CYS A 36 -0.81 8.03 4.98
N GLN A 37 -0.75 9.07 4.15
CA GLN A 37 -1.28 9.03 2.77
C GLN A 37 -0.51 8.04 1.89
N ALA A 38 0.82 7.96 2.05
CA ALA A 38 1.63 6.97 1.35
C ALA A 38 1.26 5.54 1.78
N LEU A 39 1.06 5.29 3.08
CA LEU A 39 0.60 3.98 3.59
C LEU A 39 -0.80 3.62 3.08
N ILE A 40 -1.76 4.56 3.08
CA ILE A 40 -3.12 4.34 2.55
C ILE A 40 -3.05 3.89 1.09
N THR A 41 -2.29 4.62 0.27
CA THR A 41 -2.18 4.35 -1.16
C THR A 41 -1.46 3.03 -1.43
N TYR A 42 -0.36 2.75 -0.70
CA TYR A 42 0.35 1.48 -0.85
C TYR A 42 -0.52 0.28 -0.45
N LEU A 43 -1.25 0.38 0.66
CA LEU A 43 -2.19 -0.66 1.09
C LEU A 43 -3.35 -0.86 0.12
N ARG A 44 -3.83 0.21 -0.53
CA ARG A 44 -4.83 0.11 -1.61
C ARG A 44 -4.27 -0.69 -2.80
N CYS A 45 -3.06 -0.34 -3.26
CA CYS A 45 -2.38 -1.07 -4.35
C CYS A 45 -2.21 -2.56 -4.03
N LEU A 46 -1.75 -2.89 -2.81
CA LEU A 46 -1.60 -4.28 -2.38
C LEU A 46 -2.96 -5.01 -2.35
N ASN A 47 -4.00 -4.36 -1.84
CA ASN A 47 -5.34 -4.96 -1.78
C ASN A 47 -5.86 -5.33 -3.18
N GLU A 48 -5.68 -4.46 -4.18
CA GLU A 48 -6.11 -4.68 -5.57
C GLU A 48 -5.46 -5.92 -6.22
N THR A 49 -4.21 -6.22 -5.88
CA THR A 49 -3.49 -7.38 -6.42
C THR A 49 -3.53 -8.63 -5.53
N THR A 50 -4.31 -8.63 -4.44
CA THR A 50 -4.28 -9.74 -3.45
C THR A 50 -4.55 -11.11 -4.06
N LEU A 51 -5.53 -11.21 -4.97
CA LEU A 51 -5.89 -12.49 -5.61
C LEU A 51 -4.76 -13.01 -6.51
N ALA A 52 -4.14 -12.12 -7.30
CA ALA A 52 -3.00 -12.41 -8.16
C ALA A 52 -1.73 -12.79 -7.37
N CYS A 53 -1.63 -12.35 -6.11
CA CYS A 53 -0.48 -12.60 -5.24
C CYS A 53 -0.67 -13.78 -4.27
N ARG A 54 -1.68 -14.63 -4.46
CA ARG A 54 -1.91 -15.78 -3.58
C ARG A 54 -0.67 -16.69 -3.54
N GLY A 55 -0.23 -17.05 -2.33
CA GLY A 55 0.97 -17.87 -2.12
C GLY A 55 2.30 -17.11 -2.22
N ASN A 56 2.30 -15.82 -2.54
CA ASN A 56 3.51 -15.01 -2.53
C ASN A 56 3.84 -14.55 -1.10
N LEU A 57 4.86 -15.16 -0.48
CA LEU A 57 5.26 -14.84 0.89
C LEU A 57 5.64 -13.36 1.06
N GLN A 58 6.41 -12.80 0.12
CA GLN A 58 6.87 -11.42 0.17
C GLN A 58 5.71 -10.42 0.14
N PHE A 59 4.65 -10.72 -0.62
CA PHE A 59 3.42 -9.91 -0.63
C PHE A 59 2.79 -9.85 0.75
N TYR A 60 2.57 -11.00 1.40
CA TYR A 60 1.93 -11.03 2.72
C TYR A 60 2.82 -10.45 3.83
N THR A 61 4.14 -10.61 3.75
CA THR A 61 5.08 -9.95 4.65
C THR A 61 4.99 -8.42 4.54
N ASN A 62 4.98 -7.89 3.32
CA ASN A 62 4.81 -6.46 3.08
C ASN A 62 3.44 -5.95 3.57
N LEU A 63 2.36 -6.64 3.20
CA LEU A 63 1.01 -6.29 3.62
C LEU A 63 0.88 -6.25 5.15
N PHE A 64 1.44 -7.24 5.84
CA PHE A 64 1.44 -7.29 7.30
C PHE A 64 2.24 -6.12 7.91
N ALA A 65 3.48 -5.90 7.44
CA ALA A 65 4.34 -4.83 7.96
C ALA A 65 3.71 -3.44 7.80
N MET A 66 3.12 -3.17 6.63
CA MET A 66 2.48 -1.87 6.36
C MET A 66 1.18 -1.68 7.14
N ARG A 67 0.36 -2.74 7.29
CA ARG A 67 -0.84 -2.69 8.16
C ARG A 67 -0.47 -2.47 9.62
N LYS A 68 0.65 -3.04 10.08
CA LYS A 68 1.19 -2.79 11.42
C LYS A 68 1.50 -1.30 11.60
N GLN A 69 2.30 -0.71 10.70
CA GLN A 69 2.64 0.71 10.75
C GLN A 69 1.41 1.62 10.66
N PHE A 70 0.45 1.30 9.79
CA PHE A 70 -0.81 2.04 9.66
C PHE A 70 -1.57 2.13 10.99
N ARG A 71 -1.61 1.03 11.76
CA ARG A 71 -2.24 1.00 13.08
C ARG A 71 -1.40 1.73 14.13
N GLU A 72 -0.09 1.46 14.17
CA GLU A 72 0.83 2.05 15.17
C GLU A 72 0.87 3.58 15.08
N PHE A 73 0.78 4.15 13.88
CA PHE A 73 0.79 5.59 13.68
C PHE A 73 -0.60 6.23 13.60
N GLY A 74 -1.67 5.46 13.83
CA GLY A 74 -3.03 6.01 13.87
C GLY A 74 -3.52 6.57 12.53
N CYS A 75 -3.05 6.04 11.40
CA CYS A 75 -3.30 6.61 10.07
C CYS A 75 -4.78 6.59 9.61
N ALA A 76 -5.67 5.93 10.36
CA ALA A 76 -7.11 5.91 10.07
C ALA A 76 -7.76 7.30 10.11
N SER A 77 -7.26 8.23 10.93
CA SER A 77 -7.75 9.61 11.01
C SER A 77 -7.56 10.38 9.69
N TYR A 78 -6.51 10.07 8.93
CA TYR A 78 -6.21 10.71 7.65
C TYR A 78 -7.05 10.17 6.49
N LYS A 79 -7.50 8.91 6.59
CA LYS A 79 -8.38 8.30 5.58
C LYS A 79 -9.73 9.04 5.50
N GLN A 80 -10.30 9.40 6.64
CA GLN A 80 -11.58 10.12 6.71
C GLN A 80 -11.49 11.56 6.16
N ARG A 81 -10.29 12.16 6.18
CA ARG A 81 -10.06 13.50 5.63
C ARG A 81 -10.10 13.49 4.10
N GLU A 82 -9.55 12.46 3.46
CA GLU A 82 -9.56 12.30 2.00
C GLU A 82 -10.99 12.08 1.45
N GLU A 83 -11.80 11.27 2.15
CA GLU A 83 -13.19 10.99 1.74
C GLU A 83 -14.13 12.19 1.93
N ARG A 84 -13.84 13.11 2.86
CA ARG A 84 -14.65 14.31 3.13
C ARG A 84 -14.34 15.48 2.18
N SER A 85 -13.21 15.44 1.50
CA SER A 85 -12.74 16.51 0.60
C SER A 85 -12.96 16.21 -0.89
N ARG A 86 -13.68 15.12 -1.20
CA ARG A 86 -14.21 14.78 -2.52
C ARG A 86 -15.73 14.90 -2.53
#